data_AF-A0A2G5SZ43-F1
#
_entry.id   AF-A0A2G5SZ43-F1
#
_cell.length_a   1.000
_cell.length_b   1.000
_cell.length_c   1.000
_cell.angle_alpha   90.00
_cell.angle_beta   90.00
_cell.angle_gamma   90.00
#
_symmetry.space_group_name_H-M   'P 1'
#
loop_
_entity.id
_entity.type
_entity.pdbx_description
1 polymer ?
#
loop_
_entity_poly.entity_id
_entity_poly.type
_entity_poly.pdbx_seq_one_letter_code
_entity_poly.pdbx_strand_id
1 'polypeptide(L)'
;MQLFKYPYLVQNEILNHTEFSDLFMLSFVSKKTKKLIQSSSQMQRFKTVNTIRYDHRSARTYVCIPFYYFHDNILKIAKRDNTKNNYFQLNVSGKIVDFSRVYKHRKYIPVASYQPDGFKSLIESIHNYLLDFFGDSVEFYWEADNYKKPIPQLENVTALLHLRHGLTDADVLNMRRFENFISSSPVLKCIDVDIFNMREPLNPESKFYQAEYIESFQSNPTLPSVLHYFQGRQAFLKWWKCDTRDVIEFVNKWKSEEALHKLEHIKIENYNDEFPQNETLDAIGAQHIDLAKKPPTHILPKVYFDIAFQKEAHTDPIASYTYVVRRTDNRVASISIDDGIFSFGVWDKTEEEFLRIVD
;
A
#
# COMPACT_ATOMS: atom_id res chain seq x y z
N MET A 1 31.24 26.84 -6.90
CA MET A 1 31.29 25.42 -6.48
C MET A 1 32.44 24.73 -7.21
N GLN A 2 33.32 24.02 -6.51
CA GLN A 2 34.51 23.40 -7.12
C GLN A 2 34.17 22.29 -8.13
N LEU A 3 33.01 21.64 -8.00
CA LEU A 3 32.55 20.57 -8.91
C LEU A 3 32.64 20.98 -10.39
N PHE A 4 32.23 22.21 -10.73
CA PHE A 4 32.22 22.69 -12.11
C PHE A 4 33.60 22.98 -12.70
N LYS A 5 34.67 22.89 -11.91
CA LYS A 5 36.04 23.01 -12.41
C LYS A 5 36.58 21.70 -12.96
N TYR A 6 35.97 20.56 -12.59
CA TYR A 6 36.38 19.26 -13.10
C TYR A 6 35.84 19.02 -14.52
N PRO A 7 36.49 18.17 -15.33
CA PRO A 7 35.92 17.69 -16.58
C PRO A 7 34.57 17.01 -16.39
N TYR A 8 33.71 17.04 -17.40
CA TYR A 8 32.34 16.49 -17.33
C TYR A 8 32.29 15.03 -16.86
N LEU A 9 33.22 14.19 -17.32
CA LEU A 9 33.30 12.78 -16.89
C LEU A 9 33.54 12.65 -15.38
N VAL A 10 34.43 13.47 -14.83
CA VAL A 10 34.71 13.48 -13.38
C VAL A 10 33.51 14.02 -12.60
N GLN A 11 32.80 15.02 -13.13
CA GLN A 11 31.57 15.50 -12.53
C GLN A 11 30.52 14.38 -12.46
N ASN A 12 30.31 13.66 -13.56
CA ASN A 12 29.38 12.53 -13.61
C ASN A 12 29.79 11.42 -12.65
N GLU A 13 31.07 11.09 -12.55
CA GLU A 13 31.56 10.05 -11.63
C GLU A 13 31.34 10.42 -10.16
N ILE A 14 31.57 11.69 -9.79
CA ILE A 14 31.27 12.17 -8.44
C ILE A 14 29.77 12.05 -8.16
N LEU A 15 28.93 12.50 -9.10
CA LEU A 15 27.48 12.42 -8.94
C LEU A 15 27.06 10.95 -8.82
N ASN A 16 27.45 10.09 -9.78
CA ASN A 16 27.79 8.65 -9.69
C ASN A 16 27.67 8.02 -8.30
N HIS A 17 28.61 8.41 -7.45
CA HIS A 17 28.86 7.78 -6.17
C HIS A 17 28.31 8.59 -4.99
N THR A 18 27.52 9.64 -5.24
CA THR A 18 26.84 10.43 -4.21
C THR A 18 25.48 9.81 -3.86
N GLU A 19 25.12 9.87 -2.58
CA GLU A 19 23.82 9.39 -2.07
C GLU A 19 22.66 10.31 -2.46
N PHE A 20 21.43 9.78 -2.47
CA PHE A 20 20.25 10.55 -2.88
C PHE A 20 19.97 11.76 -1.99
N SER A 21 20.18 11.64 -0.67
CA SER A 21 20.02 12.74 0.28
C SER A 21 21.01 13.88 0.02
N ASP A 22 22.26 13.56 -0.32
CA ASP A 22 23.29 14.56 -0.66
C ASP A 22 23.04 15.18 -2.04
N LEU A 23 22.59 14.39 -3.02
CA LEU A 23 22.16 14.92 -4.33
C LEU A 23 20.97 15.89 -4.17
N PHE A 24 19.99 15.55 -3.34
CA PHE A 24 18.88 16.43 -2.99
C PHE A 24 19.36 17.72 -2.32
N MET A 25 20.38 17.67 -1.45
CA MET A 25 20.94 18.89 -0.87
C MET A 25 21.74 19.70 -1.90
N LEU A 26 22.51 19.04 -2.76
CA LEU A 26 23.29 19.68 -3.82
C LEU A 26 22.42 20.38 -4.86
N SER A 27 21.21 19.88 -5.13
CA SER A 27 20.28 20.50 -6.07
C SER A 27 19.80 21.88 -5.63
N PHE A 28 19.89 22.22 -4.33
CA PHE A 28 19.60 23.57 -3.83
C PHE A 28 20.75 24.57 -3.99
N VAL A 29 21.97 24.12 -4.29
CA VAL A 29 23.15 25.00 -4.38
C VAL A 29 23.02 25.99 -5.54
N SER A 30 22.52 25.53 -6.70
CA SER A 30 22.23 26.42 -7.83
C SER A 30 21.35 25.72 -8.87
N LYS A 31 20.64 26.51 -9.70
CA LYS A 31 19.92 26.01 -10.88
C LYS A 31 20.84 25.22 -11.82
N LYS A 32 22.11 25.63 -11.95
CA LYS A 32 23.11 24.93 -12.76
C LYS A 32 23.45 23.55 -12.18
N THR A 33 23.55 23.43 -10.85
CA THR A 33 23.79 22.16 -10.16
C THR A 33 22.61 21.22 -10.32
N LYS A 34 21.38 21.72 -10.11
CA LYS A 34 20.16 20.94 -10.32
C LYS A 34 20.09 20.37 -11.74
N LYS A 35 20.31 21.22 -12.76
CA LYS A 35 20.36 20.80 -14.17
C LYS A 35 21.46 19.78 -14.46
N LEU A 36 22.64 19.93 -13.86
CA LEU A 36 23.72 18.95 -14.01
C LEU A 36 23.30 17.58 -13.45
N ILE A 37 22.71 17.54 -12.26
CA ILE A 37 22.20 16.28 -11.66
C ILE A 37 21.14 15.67 -12.58
N GLN A 38 20.18 16.48 -13.04
CA GLN A 38 19.10 16.08 -13.96
C GLN A 38 19.56 15.66 -15.37
N SER A 39 20.78 15.98 -15.78
CA SER A 39 21.32 15.61 -17.11
C SER A 39 22.42 14.55 -17.02
N SER A 40 22.82 14.16 -15.82
CA SER A 40 23.86 13.16 -15.60
C SER A 40 23.34 11.73 -15.76
N SER A 41 24.26 10.76 -15.85
CA SER A 41 23.95 9.33 -15.73
C SER A 41 23.20 8.98 -14.43
N GLN A 42 23.23 9.84 -13.41
CA GLN A 42 22.37 9.66 -12.24
C GLN A 42 20.90 9.75 -12.55
N MET A 43 20.47 10.51 -13.55
CA MET A 43 19.07 10.40 -13.95
C MET A 43 18.71 9.02 -14.47
N GLN A 44 19.67 8.22 -14.96
CA GLN A 44 19.39 6.83 -15.27
C GLN A 44 19.18 6.00 -13.99
N ARG A 45 19.90 6.26 -12.89
CA ARG A 45 19.59 5.68 -11.57
C ARG A 45 18.26 6.18 -11.03
N PHE A 46 17.95 7.46 -11.14
CA PHE A 46 16.64 8.00 -10.75
C PHE A 46 15.52 7.41 -11.61
N LYS A 47 15.74 7.10 -12.89
CA LYS A 47 14.78 6.35 -13.72
C LYS A 47 14.57 4.90 -13.26
N THR A 48 15.50 4.32 -12.50
CA THR A 48 15.28 3.03 -11.82
C THR A 48 14.54 3.20 -10.49
N VAL A 49 14.47 4.43 -9.96
CA VAL A 49 13.62 4.77 -8.82
C VAL A 49 12.22 4.97 -9.34
N ASN A 50 11.42 3.92 -9.27
CA ASN A 50 10.02 3.99 -9.68
C ASN A 50 9.12 4.57 -8.59
N THR A 51 9.65 4.72 -7.37
CA THR A 51 8.82 4.99 -6.19
C THR A 51 9.51 5.91 -5.18
N ILE A 52 8.76 6.87 -4.65
CA ILE A 52 9.10 7.66 -3.47
C ILE A 52 8.01 7.49 -2.42
N ARG A 53 8.42 7.32 -1.16
CA ARG A 53 7.51 7.09 -0.04
C ARG A 53 7.63 8.19 1.02
N TYR A 54 6.49 8.70 1.44
CA TYR A 54 6.31 9.50 2.65
C TYR A 54 5.91 8.57 3.78
N ASP A 55 6.84 8.30 4.67
CA ASP A 55 6.64 7.45 5.84
C ASP A 55 6.40 8.35 7.06
N HIS A 56 5.13 8.50 7.46
CA HIS A 56 4.74 9.34 8.57
C HIS A 56 4.71 8.54 9.87
N ARG A 57 5.69 8.77 10.77
CA ARG A 57 5.78 8.12 12.08
C ARG A 57 5.89 9.11 13.22
N SER A 58 4.99 9.02 14.20
CA SER A 58 5.09 9.73 15.49
C SER A 58 5.46 11.23 15.36
N ALA A 59 4.71 11.96 14.54
CA ALA A 59 4.90 13.39 14.23
C ALA A 59 6.17 13.76 13.45
N ARG A 60 6.79 12.78 12.77
CA ARG A 60 7.87 12.99 11.81
C ARG A 60 7.47 12.35 10.50
N THR A 61 7.89 12.93 9.37
CA THR A 61 7.73 12.29 8.06
C THR A 61 9.12 12.05 7.48
N TYR A 62 9.40 10.83 7.06
CA TYR A 62 10.58 10.53 6.26
C TYR A 62 10.16 10.46 4.79
N VAL A 63 10.94 11.08 3.93
CA VAL A 63 10.85 10.90 2.47
C VAL A 63 11.96 9.94 2.12
N CYS A 64 11.62 8.78 1.55
CA CYS A 64 12.58 7.74 1.26
C CYS A 64 12.31 7.07 -0.09
N ILE A 65 13.35 6.42 -0.60
CA ILE A 65 13.25 5.48 -1.71
C ILE A 65 13.20 4.09 -1.08
N PRO A 66 12.11 3.32 -1.32
CA PRO A 66 12.02 1.96 -0.80
C PRO A 66 13.00 1.05 -1.55
N PHE A 67 13.88 0.36 -0.81
CA PHE A 67 14.64 -0.79 -1.30
C PHE A 67 14.34 -2.01 -0.44
N TYR A 68 14.66 -3.20 -0.96
CA TYR A 68 14.50 -4.46 -0.26
C TYR A 68 15.22 -4.41 1.10
N TYR A 69 14.49 -4.57 2.20
CA TYR A 69 14.97 -4.50 3.59
C TYR A 69 15.56 -3.16 4.08
N PHE A 70 15.68 -2.13 3.25
CA PHE A 70 16.27 -0.85 3.66
C PHE A 70 15.65 0.34 2.91
N HIS A 71 15.17 1.34 3.64
CA HIS A 71 14.72 2.60 3.04
C HIS A 71 15.87 3.59 2.97
N ASP A 72 16.19 4.08 1.77
CA ASP A 72 17.19 5.16 1.63
C ASP A 72 16.51 6.50 1.89
N ASN A 73 16.85 7.14 3.01
CA ASN A 73 16.18 8.35 3.47
C ASN A 73 16.74 9.58 2.75
N ILE A 74 15.92 10.21 1.90
CA ILE A 74 16.27 11.46 1.22
C ILE A 74 16.16 12.62 2.20
N LEU A 75 15.06 12.69 2.95
CA LEU A 75 14.70 13.86 3.76
C LEU A 75 13.92 13.44 4.99
N LYS A 76 14.17 14.12 6.10
CA LYS A 76 13.29 14.09 7.28
C LYS A 76 12.54 15.41 7.40
N ILE A 77 11.26 15.33 7.74
CA ILE A 77 10.41 16.49 8.04
C ILE A 77 10.00 16.39 9.51
N ALA A 78 10.27 17.44 10.28
CA ALA A 78 9.99 17.46 11.71
C ALA A 78 9.64 18.86 12.21
N LYS A 79 8.94 18.93 13.35
CA LYS A 79 8.71 20.21 14.03
C LYS A 79 10.07 20.85 14.37
N ARG A 80 10.17 22.18 14.18
CA ARG A 80 11.36 22.95 14.54
C ARG A 80 11.63 22.82 16.04
N ASP A 81 12.88 22.49 16.36
CA ASP A 81 13.39 22.44 17.72
C ASP A 81 14.10 23.76 18.03
N ASN A 82 13.50 24.57 18.89
CA ASN A 82 14.00 25.91 19.24
C ASN A 82 15.24 25.87 20.15
N THR A 83 15.63 24.70 20.66
CA THR A 83 16.85 24.53 21.47
C THR A 83 18.11 24.40 20.61
N LYS A 84 17.94 24.16 19.31
CA LYS A 84 19.04 24.02 18.35
C LYS A 84 19.25 25.31 17.58
N ASN A 85 20.51 25.67 17.37
CA ASN A 85 20.89 26.89 16.63
C ASN A 85 21.54 26.59 15.27
N ASN A 86 21.58 25.33 14.82
CA ASN A 86 22.30 24.91 13.61
C ASN A 86 21.40 24.85 12.35
N TYR A 87 20.45 25.77 12.22
CA TYR A 87 19.57 25.85 11.06
C TYR A 87 20.17 26.71 9.95
N PHE A 88 19.90 26.35 8.71
CA PHE A 88 20.19 27.15 7.52
C PHE A 88 18.98 27.16 6.60
N GLN A 89 18.83 28.20 5.80
CA GLN A 89 17.62 28.41 5.00
C GLN A 89 17.83 28.01 3.54
N LEU A 90 16.86 27.28 2.98
CA LEU A 90 16.82 26.94 1.57
C LEU A 90 15.48 27.37 0.97
N ASN A 91 15.50 27.76 -0.31
CA ASN A 91 14.28 27.99 -1.08
C ASN A 91 13.81 26.68 -1.71
N VAL A 92 12.67 26.17 -1.24
CA VAL A 92 12.01 24.96 -1.73
C VAL A 92 10.74 25.38 -2.46
N SER A 93 10.77 25.36 -3.79
CA SER A 93 9.62 25.71 -4.65
C SER A 93 8.96 27.06 -4.29
N GLY A 94 9.78 28.09 -4.08
CA GLY A 94 9.34 29.45 -3.72
C GLY A 94 9.22 29.71 -2.22
N LYS A 95 9.31 28.68 -1.37
CA LYS A 95 9.18 28.80 0.09
C LYS A 95 10.54 28.74 0.78
N ILE A 96 10.80 29.68 1.68
CA ILE A 96 11.97 29.62 2.55
C ILE A 96 11.70 28.61 3.68
N VAL A 97 12.57 27.60 3.79
CA VAL A 97 12.46 26.51 4.75
C VAL A 97 13.74 26.40 5.55
N ASP A 98 13.61 26.24 6.87
CA ASP A 98 14.75 25.96 7.73
C ASP A 98 15.15 24.49 7.65
N PHE A 99 16.40 24.25 7.31
CA PHE A 99 17.03 22.94 7.28
C PHE A 99 18.04 22.79 8.39
N SER A 100 18.17 21.57 8.90
CA SER A 100 19.30 21.14 9.72
C SER A 100 19.77 19.76 9.24
N ARG A 101 20.74 19.16 9.93
CA ARG A 101 21.24 17.81 9.64
C ARG A 101 21.21 16.96 10.90
N VAL A 102 20.89 15.69 10.74
CA VAL A 102 21.01 14.68 11.79
C VAL A 102 21.89 13.54 11.29
N TYR A 103 22.78 13.05 12.14
CA TYR A 103 23.58 11.87 11.85
C TYR A 103 22.87 10.63 12.42
N LYS A 104 22.51 9.68 11.55
CA LYS A 104 21.84 8.43 11.93
C LYS A 104 22.28 7.30 10.99
N HIS A 105 22.45 6.09 11.52
CA HIS A 105 22.84 4.91 10.72
C HIS A 105 24.07 5.15 9.82
N ARG A 106 25.08 5.85 10.36
CA ARG A 106 26.33 6.21 9.66
C ARG A 106 26.15 7.17 8.47
N LYS A 107 25.02 7.88 8.39
CA LYS A 107 24.70 8.82 7.30
C LYS A 107 24.14 10.13 7.84
N TYR A 108 24.36 11.22 7.10
CA TYR A 108 23.70 12.49 7.38
C TYR A 108 22.37 12.57 6.63
N ILE A 109 21.30 12.87 7.35
CA ILE A 109 19.97 13.06 6.77
C ILE A 109 19.59 14.54 6.93
N PRO A 110 19.23 15.24 5.84
CA PRO A 110 18.73 16.60 5.96
C PRO A 110 17.37 16.60 6.65
N VAL A 111 17.11 17.64 7.44
CA VAL A 111 15.89 17.80 8.22
C VAL A 111 15.22 19.12 7.85
N ALA A 112 14.14 19.07 7.09
CA ALA A 112 13.27 20.22 6.84
C ALA A 112 12.36 20.45 8.05
N SER A 113 12.35 21.67 8.55
CA SER A 113 11.67 22.02 9.80
C SER A 113 10.42 22.87 9.56
N TYR A 114 9.36 22.59 10.32
CA TYR A 114 8.13 23.39 10.31
C TYR A 114 7.78 23.94 11.70
N GLN A 115 7.16 25.12 11.71
CA GLN A 115 6.47 25.68 12.89
C GLN A 115 5.08 25.01 13.07
N PRO A 116 4.44 25.04 14.25
CA PRO A 116 3.23 24.25 14.58
C PRO A 116 2.17 24.10 13.46
N ASP A 117 1.86 25.16 12.72
CA ASP A 117 0.83 25.17 11.66
C ASP A 117 1.41 25.12 10.23
N GLY A 118 2.74 25.07 10.11
CA GLY A 118 3.46 25.13 8.84
C GLY A 118 3.60 23.79 8.11
N PHE A 119 3.12 22.67 8.69
CA PHE A 119 3.33 21.33 8.14
C PHE A 119 2.73 21.17 6.74
N LYS A 120 1.46 21.53 6.56
CA LYS A 120 0.75 21.39 5.28
C LYS A 120 1.46 22.15 4.16
N SER A 121 1.71 23.43 4.37
CA SER A 121 2.41 24.24 3.35
C SER A 121 3.87 23.81 3.15
N LEU A 122 4.54 23.21 4.15
CA LEU A 122 5.88 22.64 3.96
C LEU A 122 5.83 21.37 3.12
N ILE A 123 4.91 20.45 3.39
CA ILE A 123 4.84 19.18 2.67
C ILE A 123 4.48 19.39 1.20
N GLU A 124 3.59 20.33 0.90
CA GLU A 124 3.23 20.74 -0.48
C GLU A 124 4.45 21.28 -1.22
N SER A 125 5.20 22.20 -0.59
CA SER A 125 6.43 22.79 -1.17
C SER A 125 7.50 21.73 -1.44
N ILE A 126 7.73 20.81 -0.50
CA ILE A 126 8.66 19.68 -0.67
C ILE A 126 8.19 18.75 -1.78
N HIS A 127 6.90 18.39 -1.80
CA HIS A 127 6.34 17.49 -2.80
C HIS A 127 6.48 18.06 -4.22
N ASN A 128 6.12 19.33 -4.42
CA ASN A 128 6.30 20.01 -5.70
C ASN A 128 7.77 20.06 -6.14
N TYR A 129 8.70 20.21 -5.17
CA TYR A 129 10.12 20.15 -5.49
C TYR A 129 10.55 18.76 -5.96
N LEU A 130 10.03 17.70 -5.32
CA LEU A 130 10.35 16.32 -5.65
C LEU A 130 9.78 15.93 -7.01
N LEU A 131 8.56 16.37 -7.35
CA LEU A 131 7.98 16.21 -8.69
C LEU A 131 8.92 16.80 -9.76
N ASP A 132 9.33 18.07 -9.61
CA ASP A 132 10.27 18.71 -10.55
C ASP A 132 11.67 18.07 -10.55
N PHE A 133 12.09 17.45 -9.43
CA PHE A 133 13.43 16.87 -9.31
C PHE A 133 13.54 15.47 -9.90
N PHE A 134 12.56 14.61 -9.63
CA PHE A 134 12.54 13.21 -10.08
C PHE A 134 11.79 13.02 -11.42
N GLY A 135 10.87 13.93 -11.76
CA GLY A 135 10.01 13.85 -12.94
C GLY A 135 8.74 13.03 -12.71
N ASP A 136 7.90 12.98 -13.75
CA ASP A 136 6.53 12.44 -13.68
C ASP A 136 6.45 10.90 -13.73
N SER A 137 7.56 10.20 -13.94
CA SER A 137 7.59 8.74 -14.01
C SER A 137 7.65 8.05 -12.64
N VAL A 138 7.77 8.82 -11.56
CA VAL A 138 7.91 8.30 -10.19
C VAL A 138 6.56 8.29 -9.49
N GLU A 139 6.19 7.13 -8.96
CA GLU A 139 4.99 7.00 -8.13
C GLU A 139 5.27 7.48 -6.71
N PHE A 140 4.40 8.32 -6.18
CA PHE A 140 4.50 8.78 -4.80
C PHE A 140 3.48 8.06 -3.93
N TYR A 141 3.94 7.57 -2.77
CA TYR A 141 3.06 6.94 -1.78
C TYR A 141 3.13 7.68 -0.46
N TRP A 142 1.99 7.78 0.20
CA TRP A 142 1.90 8.19 1.60
C TRP A 142 1.54 7.00 2.46
N GLU A 143 2.46 6.58 3.33
CA GLU A 143 2.24 5.51 4.29
C GLU A 143 1.89 6.12 5.66
N ALA A 144 0.66 5.87 6.10
CA ALA A 144 0.20 6.20 7.44
C ALA A 144 0.40 5.00 8.38
N ASP A 145 1.19 5.19 9.44
CA ASP A 145 1.43 4.17 10.49
C ASP A 145 0.42 4.27 11.67
N ASN A 146 -0.47 5.26 11.62
CA ASN A 146 -1.50 5.52 12.61
C ASN A 146 -2.67 6.30 11.98
N TYR A 147 -3.80 6.34 12.69
CA TYR A 147 -5.02 7.05 12.27
C TYR A 147 -5.26 8.35 13.05
N LYS A 148 -4.23 8.92 13.69
CA LYS A 148 -4.38 10.13 14.54
C LYS A 148 -4.43 11.43 13.75
N LYS A 149 -3.88 11.43 12.52
CA LYS A 149 -3.84 12.60 11.64
C LYS A 149 -4.25 12.19 10.23
N PRO A 150 -5.03 13.01 9.52
CA PRO A 150 -5.41 12.73 8.15
C PRO A 150 -4.18 12.75 7.24
N ILE A 151 -4.26 11.98 6.15
CA ILE A 151 -3.26 11.99 5.09
C ILE A 151 -3.39 13.31 4.31
N PRO A 152 -2.30 14.07 4.10
CA PRO A 152 -2.34 15.27 3.28
C PRO A 152 -2.80 14.97 1.85
N GLN A 153 -3.68 15.82 1.31
CA GLN A 153 -4.09 15.74 -0.08
C GLN A 153 -3.00 16.38 -0.94
N LEU A 154 -2.20 15.54 -1.58
CA LEU A 154 -1.12 15.92 -2.50
C LEU A 154 -1.42 15.33 -3.88
N GLU A 155 -1.05 16.05 -4.93
CA GLU A 155 -1.22 15.59 -6.32
C GLU A 155 -0.37 14.34 -6.58
N ASN A 156 -0.87 13.38 -7.36
CA ASN A 156 -0.12 12.16 -7.72
C ASN A 156 0.43 11.35 -6.53
N VAL A 157 -0.16 11.49 -5.33
CA VAL A 157 0.18 10.70 -4.14
C VAL A 157 -0.89 9.66 -3.87
N THR A 158 -0.47 8.40 -3.86
CA THR A 158 -1.29 7.26 -3.49
C THR A 158 -1.24 7.04 -1.98
N ALA A 159 -2.40 6.94 -1.33
CA ALA A 159 -2.49 6.78 0.11
C ALA A 159 -2.53 5.30 0.53
N LEU A 160 -1.76 4.96 1.58
CA LEU A 160 -1.62 3.63 2.16
C LEU A 160 -1.79 3.71 3.68
N LEU A 161 -2.41 2.69 4.27
CA LEU A 161 -2.58 2.58 5.72
C LEU A 161 -1.99 1.27 6.22
N HIS A 162 -0.97 1.33 7.08
CA HIS A 162 -0.33 0.18 7.69
C HIS A 162 -0.41 0.26 9.22
N LEU A 163 -1.24 -0.57 9.86
CA LEU A 163 -1.45 -0.59 11.32
C LEU A 163 -1.14 -1.98 11.91
N ARG A 164 0.13 -2.43 11.83
CA ARG A 164 0.57 -3.75 12.35
C ARG A 164 1.15 -3.76 13.77
N HIS A 165 1.53 -2.60 14.33
CA HIS A 165 2.36 -2.54 15.55
C HIS A 165 1.77 -1.73 16.73
N GLY A 166 0.47 -1.42 16.70
CA GLY A 166 -0.10 -0.42 17.62
C GLY A 166 -1.33 -0.84 18.41
N LEU A 167 -1.80 -2.08 18.27
CA LEU A 167 -2.99 -2.54 18.98
C LEU A 167 -2.66 -3.81 19.76
N THR A 168 -2.07 -3.67 20.95
CA THR A 168 -2.08 -4.78 21.92
C THR A 168 -3.52 -5.01 22.39
N ASP A 169 -3.82 -6.14 23.06
CA ASP A 169 -5.15 -6.38 23.64
C ASP A 169 -5.62 -5.25 24.59
N ALA A 170 -4.70 -4.39 25.07
CA ALA A 170 -5.00 -3.23 25.89
C ALA A 170 -5.41 -1.97 25.09
N ASP A 171 -5.03 -1.87 23.81
CA ASP A 171 -5.30 -0.73 22.95
C ASP A 171 -6.62 -0.95 22.21
N VAL A 172 -7.72 -0.46 22.78
CA VAL A 172 -9.02 -0.48 22.10
C VAL A 172 -8.98 0.49 20.92
N LEU A 173 -9.18 -0.03 19.71
CA LEU A 173 -9.34 0.79 18.50
C LEU A 173 -10.50 1.78 18.73
N ASN A 174 -10.20 3.07 18.71
CA ASN A 174 -11.23 4.09 18.79
C ASN A 174 -11.93 4.19 17.42
N MET A 175 -13.01 3.41 17.26
CA MET A 175 -13.80 3.29 16.02
C MET A 175 -14.18 4.64 15.43
N ARG A 176 -14.67 5.58 16.26
CA ARG A 176 -15.04 6.92 15.81
C ARG A 176 -13.86 7.71 15.22
N ARG A 177 -12.69 7.65 15.87
CA ARG A 177 -11.48 8.32 15.36
C ARG A 177 -10.97 7.64 14.09
N PHE A 178 -11.05 6.32 14.02
CA PHE A 178 -10.67 5.55 12.85
C PHE A 178 -11.56 5.88 11.66
N GLU A 179 -12.88 5.86 11.84
CA GLU A 179 -13.86 6.23 10.79
C GLU A 179 -13.66 7.68 10.33
N ASN A 180 -13.41 8.61 11.25
CA ASN A 180 -13.09 9.99 10.90
C ASN A 180 -11.79 10.11 10.07
N PHE A 181 -10.77 9.33 10.40
CA PHE A 181 -9.52 9.27 9.64
C PHE A 181 -9.74 8.73 8.23
N ILE A 182 -10.45 7.61 8.11
CA ILE A 182 -10.80 7.00 6.82
C ILE A 182 -11.62 7.96 5.97
N SER A 183 -12.63 8.61 6.58
CA SER A 183 -13.51 9.57 5.90
C SER A 183 -12.77 10.81 5.40
N SER A 184 -11.81 11.32 6.18
CA SER A 184 -11.04 12.53 5.83
C SER A 184 -9.84 12.26 4.92
N SER A 185 -9.41 11.02 4.80
CA SER A 185 -8.30 10.63 3.93
C SER A 185 -8.74 10.51 2.46
N PRO A 186 -7.79 10.61 1.51
CA PRO A 186 -8.00 10.11 0.15
C PRO A 186 -8.44 8.65 0.18
N VAL A 187 -9.08 8.17 -0.90
CA VAL A 187 -9.36 6.74 -1.04
C VAL A 187 -8.03 5.99 -0.98
N LEU A 188 -7.92 5.07 -0.02
CA LEU A 188 -6.70 4.32 0.23
C LEU A 188 -6.54 3.28 -0.87
N LYS A 189 -5.33 3.12 -1.43
CA LYS A 189 -5.08 2.02 -2.36
C LYS A 189 -4.92 0.69 -1.62
N CYS A 190 -4.26 0.74 -0.46
CA CYS A 190 -3.98 -0.42 0.38
C CYS A 190 -4.33 -0.12 1.84
N ILE A 191 -4.96 -1.10 2.48
CA ILE A 191 -5.18 -1.16 3.92
C ILE A 191 -4.55 -2.45 4.43
N ASP A 192 -3.65 -2.33 5.38
CA ASP A 192 -2.95 -3.45 6.01
C ASP A 192 -3.01 -3.26 7.53
N VAL A 193 -3.89 -4.00 8.20
CA VAL A 193 -4.29 -3.69 9.59
C VAL A 193 -4.47 -4.94 10.45
N ASP A 194 -3.87 -4.94 11.63
CA ASP A 194 -4.13 -5.97 12.65
C ASP A 194 -5.08 -5.38 13.70
N ILE A 195 -6.31 -5.92 13.78
CA ILE A 195 -7.39 -5.40 14.63
C ILE A 195 -7.81 -6.45 15.66
N PHE A 196 -7.31 -6.33 16.88
CA PHE A 196 -7.57 -7.29 17.97
C PHE A 196 -8.83 -6.99 18.80
N ASN A 197 -9.40 -5.78 18.71
CA ASN A 197 -10.46 -5.32 19.60
C ASN A 197 -11.52 -4.47 18.88
N MET A 198 -12.00 -4.95 17.73
CA MET A 198 -13.15 -4.32 17.05
C MET A 198 -14.42 -4.61 17.86
N ARG A 199 -15.10 -3.57 18.36
CA ARG A 199 -16.33 -3.73 19.17
C ARG A 199 -17.60 -3.56 18.35
N GLU A 200 -17.51 -2.87 17.24
CA GLU A 200 -18.62 -2.51 16.37
C GLU A 200 -18.12 -2.52 14.92
N PRO A 201 -18.96 -2.87 13.93
CA PRO A 201 -18.60 -2.78 12.53
C PRO A 201 -18.40 -1.32 12.08
N LEU A 202 -17.58 -1.12 11.04
CA LEU A 202 -17.50 0.19 10.36
C LEU A 202 -18.81 0.49 9.63
N ASN A 203 -19.04 1.77 9.34
CA ASN A 203 -20.19 2.18 8.55
C ASN A 203 -20.16 1.46 7.17
N PRO A 204 -21.26 0.84 6.70
CA PRO A 204 -21.33 0.22 5.37
C PRO A 204 -20.88 1.12 4.20
N GLU A 205 -21.06 2.44 4.33
CA GLU A 205 -20.65 3.45 3.35
C GLU A 205 -19.20 3.94 3.56
N SER A 206 -18.45 3.34 4.49
CA SER A 206 -17.09 3.74 4.82
C SER A 206 -16.17 3.63 3.60
N LYS A 207 -15.31 4.64 3.41
CA LYS A 207 -14.23 4.60 2.41
C LYS A 207 -13.24 3.46 2.65
N PHE A 208 -13.27 2.82 3.83
CA PHE A 208 -12.48 1.63 4.13
C PHE A 208 -12.71 0.53 3.08
N TYR A 209 -13.98 0.31 2.72
CA TYR A 209 -14.35 -0.73 1.75
C TYR A 209 -14.04 -0.37 0.31
N GLN A 210 -13.68 0.89 0.02
CA GLN A 210 -13.32 1.37 -1.31
C GLN A 210 -11.85 1.14 -1.66
N ALA A 211 -11.05 0.65 -0.71
CA ALA A 211 -9.65 0.35 -0.98
C ALA A 211 -9.50 -0.75 -2.02
N GLU A 212 -8.48 -0.69 -2.88
CA GLU A 212 -8.28 -1.73 -3.90
C GLU A 212 -7.74 -3.03 -3.31
N TYR A 213 -6.93 -2.92 -2.26
CA TYR A 213 -6.33 -4.04 -1.54
C TYR A 213 -6.58 -3.93 -0.03
N ILE A 214 -7.01 -5.03 0.59
CA ILE A 214 -7.09 -5.16 2.05
C ILE A 214 -6.33 -6.40 2.50
N GLU A 215 -5.41 -6.25 3.45
CA GLU A 215 -4.92 -7.33 4.29
C GLU A 215 -5.31 -7.02 5.74
N SER A 216 -5.96 -7.96 6.42
CA SER A 216 -6.30 -7.75 7.82
C SER A 216 -6.26 -9.00 8.66
N PHE A 217 -5.72 -8.89 9.87
CA PHE A 217 -5.91 -9.87 10.93
C PHE A 217 -7.00 -9.40 11.92
N GLN A 218 -7.96 -10.26 12.27
CA GLN A 218 -9.00 -9.96 13.25
C GLN A 218 -9.21 -11.12 14.24
N SER A 219 -9.20 -10.81 15.54
CA SER A 219 -9.33 -11.82 16.61
C SER A 219 -10.77 -12.27 16.86
N ASN A 220 -11.75 -11.40 16.64
CA ASN A 220 -13.18 -11.70 16.79
C ASN A 220 -13.94 -10.82 15.80
N PRO A 221 -14.20 -11.30 14.57
CA PRO A 221 -14.91 -10.49 13.60
C PRO A 221 -16.35 -10.26 14.11
N THR A 222 -16.68 -9.03 14.49
CA THR A 222 -18.06 -8.61 14.72
C THR A 222 -18.76 -8.51 13.36
N LEU A 223 -19.15 -9.67 12.80
CA LEU A 223 -19.55 -9.90 11.40
C LEU A 223 -18.48 -9.46 10.37
N PRO A 224 -18.19 -10.26 9.34
CA PRO A 224 -17.21 -9.88 8.34
C PRO A 224 -17.82 -8.88 7.36
N SER A 225 -18.04 -7.66 7.82
CA SER A 225 -18.55 -6.53 7.02
C SER A 225 -17.72 -6.31 5.74
N VAL A 226 -16.45 -6.71 5.74
CA VAL A 226 -15.60 -6.72 4.54
C VAL A 226 -16.17 -7.62 3.45
N LEU A 227 -16.67 -8.83 3.78
CA LEU A 227 -17.29 -9.73 2.80
C LEU A 227 -18.60 -9.18 2.21
N HIS A 228 -19.16 -8.16 2.85
CA HIS A 228 -20.43 -7.55 2.46
C HIS A 228 -20.24 -6.30 1.61
N TYR A 229 -19.32 -5.44 2.03
CA TYR A 229 -19.25 -4.07 1.53
C TYR A 229 -18.01 -3.80 0.68
N PHE A 230 -17.02 -4.70 0.66
CA PHE A 230 -15.79 -4.49 -0.08
C PHE A 230 -16.03 -4.25 -1.57
N GLN A 231 -15.39 -3.20 -2.09
CA GLN A 231 -15.52 -2.72 -3.46
C GLN A 231 -14.19 -2.79 -4.22
N GLY A 232 -13.15 -3.29 -3.57
CA GLY A 232 -11.82 -3.45 -4.14
C GLY A 232 -11.65 -4.71 -4.96
N ARG A 233 -10.39 -5.02 -5.24
CA ARG A 233 -9.96 -6.09 -6.15
C ARG A 233 -9.43 -7.30 -5.39
N GLN A 234 -8.65 -7.07 -4.33
CA GLN A 234 -7.96 -8.15 -3.63
C GLN A 234 -8.10 -8.02 -2.11
N ALA A 235 -8.44 -9.13 -1.45
CA ALA A 235 -8.58 -9.18 0.00
C ALA A 235 -7.88 -10.42 0.60
N PHE A 236 -7.14 -10.22 1.69
CA PHE A 236 -6.45 -11.26 2.46
C PHE A 236 -6.86 -11.13 3.92
N LEU A 237 -7.74 -12.01 4.35
CA LEU A 237 -8.42 -11.91 5.63
C LEU A 237 -7.96 -13.06 6.53
N LYS A 238 -7.44 -12.73 7.69
CA LYS A 238 -6.93 -13.68 8.67
C LYS A 238 -7.77 -13.54 9.93
N TRP A 239 -8.56 -14.56 10.24
CA TRP A 239 -9.49 -14.52 11.36
C TRP A 239 -9.18 -15.63 12.35
N TRP A 240 -9.30 -15.30 13.64
CA TRP A 240 -9.21 -16.31 14.69
C TRP A 240 -10.38 -17.29 14.61
N LYS A 241 -11.58 -16.78 14.30
CA LYS A 241 -12.78 -17.58 14.09
C LYS A 241 -13.64 -16.98 12.99
N CYS A 242 -13.94 -17.77 11.97
CA CYS A 242 -14.88 -17.47 10.90
C CYS A 242 -16.09 -18.41 10.96
N ASP A 243 -17.31 -17.90 10.80
CA ASP A 243 -18.46 -18.78 10.54
C ASP A 243 -18.46 -19.16 9.06
N THR A 244 -18.65 -20.46 8.77
CA THR A 244 -18.78 -20.96 7.40
C THR A 244 -19.98 -20.32 6.69
N ARG A 245 -21.02 -19.92 7.44
CA ARG A 245 -22.20 -19.22 6.89
C ARG A 245 -21.83 -17.90 6.23
N ASP A 246 -20.87 -17.16 6.78
CA ASP A 246 -20.43 -15.89 6.20
C ASP A 246 -19.78 -16.09 4.82
N VAL A 247 -19.02 -17.18 4.67
CA VAL A 247 -18.39 -17.57 3.40
C VAL A 247 -19.44 -18.00 2.37
N ILE A 248 -20.43 -18.80 2.79
CA ILE A 248 -21.54 -19.22 1.93
C ILE A 248 -22.35 -18.00 1.46
N GLU A 249 -22.67 -17.07 2.37
CA GLU A 249 -23.40 -15.84 2.05
C GLU A 249 -22.61 -14.97 1.07
N PHE A 250 -21.30 -14.80 1.30
CA PHE A 250 -20.38 -14.11 0.39
C PHE A 250 -20.46 -14.68 -1.05
N VAL A 251 -20.28 -16.00 -1.21
CA VAL A 251 -20.29 -16.62 -2.54
C VAL A 251 -21.66 -16.44 -3.21
N ASN A 252 -22.74 -16.62 -2.46
CA ASN A 252 -24.09 -16.47 -3.00
C ASN A 252 -24.40 -15.04 -3.45
N LYS A 253 -23.98 -14.02 -2.68
CA LYS A 253 -24.10 -12.60 -3.07
C LYS A 253 -23.27 -12.26 -4.30
N TRP A 254 -22.05 -12.78 -4.39
CA TRP A 254 -21.25 -12.60 -5.59
C TRP A 254 -21.92 -13.25 -6.82
N LYS A 255 -22.47 -14.46 -6.68
CA LYS A 255 -23.19 -15.16 -7.76
C LYS A 255 -24.46 -14.44 -8.21
N SER A 256 -25.15 -13.72 -7.31
CA SER A 256 -26.35 -12.93 -7.61
C SER A 256 -26.06 -11.49 -8.04
N GLU A 257 -24.79 -11.08 -8.12
CA GLU A 257 -24.36 -9.72 -8.43
C GLU A 257 -24.83 -8.67 -7.39
N GLU A 258 -25.11 -9.08 -6.16
CA GLU A 258 -25.49 -8.14 -5.09
C GLU A 258 -24.30 -7.32 -4.56
N ALA A 259 -23.06 -7.80 -4.73
CA ALA A 259 -21.86 -7.12 -4.24
C ALA A 259 -20.58 -7.54 -5.01
N LEU A 260 -19.48 -6.83 -4.73
CA LEU A 260 -18.10 -7.24 -5.04
C LEU A 260 -17.76 -7.35 -6.56
N HIS A 261 -18.32 -6.49 -7.40
CA HIS A 261 -18.15 -6.57 -8.87
C HIS A 261 -16.69 -6.50 -9.35
N LYS A 262 -15.83 -5.77 -8.63
CA LYS A 262 -14.40 -5.59 -8.96
C LYS A 262 -13.50 -6.66 -8.36
N LEU A 263 -14.04 -7.58 -7.56
CA LEU A 263 -13.26 -8.59 -6.87
C LEU A 263 -12.56 -9.51 -7.88
N GLU A 264 -11.27 -9.72 -7.64
CA GLU A 264 -10.39 -10.59 -8.41
C GLU A 264 -9.89 -11.76 -7.57
N HIS A 265 -9.63 -11.52 -6.28
CA HIS A 265 -9.09 -12.53 -5.38
C HIS A 265 -9.48 -12.26 -3.94
N ILE A 266 -9.96 -13.28 -3.23
CA ILE A 266 -10.08 -13.25 -1.78
C ILE A 266 -9.53 -14.54 -1.17
N LYS A 267 -8.75 -14.38 -0.10
CA LYS A 267 -8.27 -15.48 0.73
C LYS A 267 -8.70 -15.22 2.17
N ILE A 268 -9.28 -16.23 2.80
CA ILE A 268 -9.74 -16.21 4.18
C ILE A 268 -9.02 -17.34 4.91
N GLU A 269 -8.22 -17.01 5.92
CA GLU A 269 -7.57 -17.96 6.82
C GLU A 269 -8.34 -17.98 8.14
N ASN A 270 -8.80 -19.16 8.56
CA ASN A 270 -9.51 -19.40 9.81
C ASN A 270 -8.61 -20.21 10.76
N TYR A 271 -8.11 -19.58 11.82
CA TYR A 271 -7.06 -20.21 12.65
C TYR A 271 -7.56 -21.25 13.66
N ASN A 272 -8.81 -21.18 14.12
CA ASN A 272 -9.32 -22.10 15.14
C ASN A 272 -10.18 -23.24 14.59
N ASP A 273 -10.71 -23.10 13.38
CA ASP A 273 -11.69 -24.02 12.82
C ASP A 273 -11.42 -24.25 11.34
N GLU A 274 -11.71 -25.45 10.87
CA GLU A 274 -11.72 -25.76 9.43
C GLU A 274 -13.06 -25.37 8.82
N PHE A 275 -13.06 -25.09 7.51
CA PHE A 275 -14.31 -24.96 6.76
C PHE A 275 -14.76 -26.37 6.34
N PRO A 276 -15.99 -26.81 6.69
CA PRO A 276 -16.52 -28.10 6.25
C PRO A 276 -16.64 -28.14 4.72
N GLN A 277 -15.62 -28.69 4.05
CA GLN A 277 -15.43 -28.55 2.61
C GLN A 277 -16.66 -28.99 1.81
N ASN A 278 -17.11 -30.24 1.99
CA ASN A 278 -18.24 -30.78 1.23
C ASN A 278 -19.53 -29.99 1.47
N GLU A 279 -19.86 -29.70 2.73
CA GLU A 279 -21.08 -28.94 3.08
C GLU A 279 -21.04 -27.53 2.51
N THR A 280 -19.86 -26.88 2.53
CA THR A 280 -19.67 -25.54 1.97
C THR A 280 -19.83 -25.55 0.46
N LEU A 281 -19.19 -26.50 -0.23
CA LEU A 281 -19.25 -26.62 -1.69
C LEU A 281 -20.66 -26.98 -2.18
N ASP A 282 -21.37 -27.85 -1.45
CA ASP A 282 -22.76 -28.20 -1.73
C ASP A 282 -23.67 -26.98 -1.54
N ALA A 283 -23.50 -26.24 -0.43
CA ALA A 283 -24.33 -25.08 -0.11
C ALA A 283 -24.19 -23.91 -1.10
N ILE A 284 -22.99 -23.73 -1.68
CA ILE A 284 -22.76 -22.72 -2.72
C ILE A 284 -23.09 -23.23 -4.13
N GLY A 285 -23.48 -24.50 -4.26
CA GLY A 285 -23.76 -25.15 -5.54
C GLY A 285 -22.56 -25.09 -6.48
N ALA A 286 -21.42 -25.57 -6.00
CA ALA A 286 -20.18 -25.57 -6.76
C ALA A 286 -20.19 -26.59 -7.90
N GLN A 287 -19.62 -26.21 -9.03
CA GLN A 287 -19.41 -27.06 -10.19
C GLN A 287 -18.01 -27.67 -10.16
N HIS A 288 -17.85 -28.79 -10.88
CA HIS A 288 -16.63 -29.57 -10.88
C HIS A 288 -16.13 -29.80 -12.30
N ILE A 289 -14.84 -29.58 -12.48
CA ILE A 289 -14.09 -29.95 -13.67
C ILE A 289 -13.81 -31.46 -13.62
N ASP A 290 -13.78 -32.10 -14.79
CA ASP A 290 -13.37 -33.50 -14.93
C ASP A 290 -11.98 -33.74 -14.28
N LEU A 291 -11.93 -34.69 -13.34
CA LEU A 291 -10.71 -35.07 -12.62
C LEU A 291 -9.61 -35.61 -13.54
N ALA A 292 -9.95 -36.07 -14.75
CA ALA A 292 -8.97 -36.49 -15.75
C ALA A 292 -8.19 -35.31 -16.35
N LYS A 293 -8.69 -34.08 -16.24
CA LYS A 293 -8.06 -32.87 -16.76
C LYS A 293 -7.14 -32.22 -15.73
N LYS A 294 -6.24 -31.35 -16.20
CA LYS A 294 -5.43 -30.51 -15.32
C LYS A 294 -6.25 -29.27 -14.92
N PRO A 295 -6.35 -28.91 -13.63
CA PRO A 295 -7.11 -27.75 -13.23
C PRO A 295 -6.38 -26.47 -13.65
N PRO A 296 -7.11 -25.44 -14.08
CA PRO A 296 -6.51 -24.13 -14.33
C PRO A 296 -6.01 -23.54 -13.01
N THR A 297 -4.92 -22.77 -13.08
CA THR A 297 -4.33 -22.10 -11.91
C THR A 297 -4.61 -20.60 -12.00
N HIS A 298 -5.44 -20.09 -11.09
CA HIS A 298 -5.65 -18.65 -10.96
C HIS A 298 -4.49 -18.04 -10.17
N ILE A 299 -3.82 -17.06 -10.78
CA ILE A 299 -2.74 -16.29 -10.16
C ILE A 299 -2.72 -14.90 -10.80
N LEU A 300 -2.64 -13.86 -9.99
CA LEU A 300 -2.64 -12.47 -10.44
C LEU A 300 -1.51 -11.70 -9.78
N PRO A 301 -0.98 -10.64 -10.42
CA PRO A 301 -0.15 -9.67 -9.72
C PRO A 301 -0.91 -9.07 -8.54
N LYS A 302 -0.24 -8.85 -7.40
CA LYS A 302 -0.85 -8.13 -6.29
C LYS A 302 -1.10 -6.68 -6.67
N VAL A 303 -2.28 -6.15 -6.35
CA VAL A 303 -2.62 -4.75 -6.61
C VAL A 303 -1.73 -3.78 -5.83
N TYR A 304 -1.30 -4.21 -4.65
CA TYR A 304 -0.28 -3.55 -3.88
C TYR A 304 0.77 -4.56 -3.43
N PHE A 305 2.03 -4.20 -3.63
CA PHE A 305 3.18 -4.99 -3.25
C PHE A 305 4.19 -4.07 -2.57
N ASP A 306 4.37 -4.23 -1.25
CA ASP A 306 5.42 -3.49 -0.56
C ASP A 306 6.79 -4.11 -0.86
N ILE A 307 7.50 -3.52 -1.83
CA ILE A 307 8.85 -3.92 -2.24
C ILE A 307 9.82 -4.02 -1.05
N ALA A 308 9.61 -3.28 0.04
CA ALA A 308 10.49 -3.32 1.19
C ALA A 308 10.35 -4.61 2.03
N PHE A 309 9.19 -5.27 1.99
CA PHE A 309 8.83 -6.34 2.93
C PHE A 309 8.21 -7.60 2.31
N GLN A 310 7.61 -7.50 1.12
CA GLN A 310 6.96 -8.64 0.48
C GLN A 310 7.94 -9.35 -0.48
N LYS A 311 7.92 -10.69 -0.46
CA LYS A 311 8.73 -11.54 -1.36
C LYS A 311 8.01 -11.88 -2.66
N GLU A 312 6.68 -11.93 -2.63
CA GLU A 312 5.86 -12.46 -3.72
C GLU A 312 5.00 -11.36 -4.33
N ALA A 313 5.26 -11.05 -5.60
CA ALA A 313 4.55 -10.04 -6.38
C ALA A 313 3.17 -10.51 -6.89
N HIS A 314 2.80 -11.77 -6.62
CA HIS A 314 1.57 -12.39 -7.10
C HIS A 314 0.73 -12.90 -5.93
N THR A 315 -0.57 -13.09 -6.17
CA THR A 315 -1.49 -13.77 -5.25
C THR A 315 -1.09 -15.23 -5.09
N ASP A 316 -1.55 -15.85 -4.00
CA ASP A 316 -1.39 -17.29 -3.82
C ASP A 316 -2.08 -18.03 -4.98
N PRO A 317 -1.43 -19.03 -5.60
CA PRO A 317 -2.02 -19.72 -6.73
C PRO A 317 -3.21 -20.59 -6.29
N ILE A 318 -4.32 -20.48 -7.03
CA ILE A 318 -5.52 -21.32 -6.82
C ILE A 318 -5.61 -22.31 -7.98
N ALA A 319 -5.07 -23.51 -7.80
CA ALA A 319 -5.25 -24.63 -8.73
C ALA A 319 -6.40 -25.50 -8.23
N SER A 320 -7.60 -25.29 -8.78
CA SER A 320 -8.82 -25.97 -8.29
C SER A 320 -9.65 -26.59 -9.41
N TYR A 321 -10.20 -27.77 -9.11
CA TYR A 321 -11.23 -28.43 -9.92
C TYR A 321 -12.63 -27.86 -9.68
N THR A 322 -12.80 -27.05 -8.63
CA THR A 322 -14.08 -26.56 -8.17
C THR A 322 -14.25 -25.10 -8.53
N TYR A 323 -15.41 -24.75 -9.07
CA TYR A 323 -15.71 -23.39 -9.48
C TYR A 323 -17.19 -23.05 -9.31
N VAL A 324 -17.51 -21.75 -9.35
CA VAL A 324 -18.88 -21.23 -9.40
C VAL A 324 -19.02 -20.22 -10.53
N VAL A 325 -20.27 -20.03 -10.97
CA VAL A 325 -20.60 -19.12 -12.06
C VAL A 325 -21.52 -18.02 -11.55
N ARG A 326 -21.19 -16.79 -11.91
CA ARG A 326 -22.03 -15.62 -11.66
C ARG A 326 -23.15 -15.56 -12.68
N ARG A 327 -24.39 -15.42 -12.21
CA ARG A 327 -25.60 -15.60 -13.03
C ARG A 327 -25.79 -14.50 -14.08
N THR A 328 -25.28 -13.30 -13.82
CA THR A 328 -25.61 -12.13 -14.61
C THR A 328 -24.72 -11.93 -15.83
N ASP A 329 -23.43 -12.27 -15.72
CA ASP A 329 -22.44 -12.09 -16.78
C ASP A 329 -21.64 -13.36 -17.10
N ASN A 330 -22.07 -14.49 -16.54
CA ASN A 330 -21.46 -15.80 -16.74
C ASN A 330 -19.99 -15.89 -16.31
N ARG A 331 -19.49 -14.96 -15.49
CA ARG A 331 -18.10 -15.00 -15.01
C ARG A 331 -17.86 -16.15 -14.04
N VAL A 332 -16.67 -16.72 -14.10
CA VAL A 332 -16.26 -17.85 -13.28
C VAL A 332 -15.40 -17.42 -12.11
N ALA A 333 -15.55 -18.07 -10.97
CA ALA A 333 -14.59 -18.04 -9.88
C ALA A 333 -14.15 -19.45 -9.48
N SER A 334 -12.84 -19.68 -9.39
CA SER A 334 -12.27 -20.91 -8.82
C SER A 334 -12.31 -20.84 -7.30
N ILE A 335 -12.63 -21.96 -6.66
CA ILE A 335 -12.76 -22.07 -5.20
C ILE A 335 -11.86 -23.18 -4.69
N SER A 336 -11.06 -22.91 -3.66
CA SER A 336 -10.30 -23.93 -2.93
C SER A 336 -10.60 -23.81 -1.44
N ILE A 337 -10.79 -24.95 -0.78
CA ILE A 337 -11.01 -25.05 0.66
C ILE A 337 -10.07 -26.14 1.17
N ASP A 338 -9.08 -25.75 1.99
CA ASP A 338 -8.07 -26.67 2.50
C ASP A 338 -7.43 -26.09 3.77
N ASP A 339 -7.12 -26.92 4.78
CA ASP A 339 -6.41 -26.54 6.01
C ASP A 339 -6.89 -25.22 6.68
N GLY A 340 -8.21 -25.03 6.79
CA GLY A 340 -8.79 -23.79 7.36
C GLY A 340 -8.67 -22.55 6.47
N ILE A 341 -8.28 -22.73 5.20
CA ILE A 341 -8.15 -21.66 4.21
C ILE A 341 -9.27 -21.80 3.18
N PHE A 342 -9.99 -20.70 2.97
CA PHE A 342 -10.90 -20.53 1.84
C PHE A 342 -10.28 -19.56 0.84
N SER A 343 -10.11 -19.99 -0.41
CA SER A 343 -9.58 -19.16 -1.50
C SER A 343 -10.57 -19.07 -2.64
N PHE A 344 -10.73 -17.87 -3.18
CA PHE A 344 -11.69 -17.57 -4.23
C PHE A 344 -11.07 -16.60 -5.25
N GLY A 345 -10.87 -17.08 -6.47
CA GLY A 345 -10.22 -16.34 -7.55
C GLY A 345 -11.16 -16.15 -8.73
N VAL A 346 -11.46 -14.89 -9.07
CA VAL A 346 -12.38 -14.54 -10.17
C VAL A 346 -11.60 -14.46 -11.48
N TRP A 347 -12.08 -15.17 -12.49
CA TRP A 347 -11.54 -15.13 -13.84
C TRP A 347 -12.23 -14.03 -14.64
N ASP A 348 -11.44 -13.30 -15.44
CA ASP A 348 -12.00 -12.46 -16.49
C ASP A 348 -12.33 -13.32 -17.74
N LYS A 349 -13.22 -14.29 -17.53
CA LYS A 349 -13.69 -15.27 -18.51
C LYS A 349 -15.13 -15.67 -18.19
N THR A 350 -15.92 -15.86 -19.23
CA THR A 350 -17.19 -16.58 -19.14
C THR A 350 -16.97 -18.07 -18.87
N GLU A 351 -18.00 -18.79 -18.45
CA GLU A 351 -17.91 -20.25 -18.23
C GLU A 351 -17.42 -21.01 -19.46
N GLU A 352 -17.92 -20.67 -20.66
CA GLU A 352 -17.48 -21.32 -21.89
C GLU A 352 -15.99 -21.09 -22.18
N GLU A 353 -15.52 -19.86 -22.01
CA GLU A 353 -14.10 -19.51 -22.19
C GLU A 353 -13.21 -20.15 -21.13
N PHE A 354 -13.71 -20.27 -19.90
CA PHE A 354 -13.04 -20.93 -18.80
C PHE A 354 -12.95 -22.45 -19.05
N LEU A 355 -13.99 -23.11 -19.56
CA LEU A 355 -13.91 -24.54 -19.82
C LEU A 355 -12.95 -24.88 -20.98
N ARG A 356 -12.83 -23.98 -21.97
CA ARG A 356 -11.85 -24.12 -23.08
C ARG A 356 -10.39 -24.04 -22.65
N ILE A 357 -10.07 -23.47 -21.48
CA ILE A 357 -8.68 -23.48 -20.97
C ILE A 357 -8.35 -24.78 -20.22
N VAL A 358 -9.35 -25.61 -19.96
CA VAL A 358 -9.18 -26.91 -19.28
C VAL A 358 -9.15 -28.08 -20.29
N ASP A 359 -9.70 -27.88 -21.49
CA ASP A 359 -9.53 -28.77 -22.66
C ASP A 359 -8.08 -28.78 -23.16
#